data_AF-A0A1T4LW16-F1
#
_entry.id   AF-A0A1T4LW16-F1
#
_cell.length_a   1.000
_cell.length_b   1.000
_cell.length_c   1.000
_cell.angle_alpha   90.00
_cell.angle_beta   90.00
_cell.angle_gamma   90.00
#
_symmetry.space_group_name_H-M   'P 1'
#
loop_
_entity.id
_entity.type
_entity.pdbx_description
1 polymer ?
#
loop_
_entity_poly.entity_id
_entity_poly.type
_entity_poly.pdbx_seq_one_letter_code
_entity_poly.pdbx_strand_id
1 'polypeptide(L)'
;MPLAFLGFHPFAIVATLAANLAYQFFLHTELSPGFGSFEWIFNTPSHHRVHHASDAEYLDRNFGGILIVFDRLFGTFAEAPDGKPLTYGLRGGSASHHPLRIAFSEWSAMIRDVRAASTLKQKIAVLFGPVTRKKASAAKPKSPTTGRAKADAPQQTDQWKEIL
;
A
#
# COMPACT_ATOMS: atom_id res chain seq x y z
N MET A 1 20.24 -10.52 -16.11
CA MET A 1 20.62 -11.33 -17.29
C MET A 1 20.40 -10.64 -18.65
N PRO A 2 19.37 -9.80 -18.87
CA PRO A 2 19.22 -9.12 -20.18
C PRO A 2 20.42 -8.25 -20.57
N LEU A 3 21.00 -7.49 -19.63
CA LEU A 3 22.13 -6.57 -19.90
C LEU A 3 23.42 -7.28 -20.35
N ALA A 4 23.73 -8.46 -19.82
CA ALA A 4 24.93 -9.20 -20.22
C ALA A 4 24.84 -9.63 -21.70
N PHE A 5 23.65 -10.02 -22.16
CA PHE A 5 23.40 -10.35 -23.57
C PHE A 5 23.39 -9.12 -24.49
N LEU A 6 23.19 -7.92 -23.94
CA LEU A 6 23.34 -6.65 -24.64
C LEU A 6 24.81 -6.16 -24.68
N GLY A 7 25.77 -6.97 -24.23
CA GLY A 7 27.20 -6.66 -24.30
C GLY A 7 27.76 -5.90 -23.10
N PHE A 8 26.97 -5.66 -22.04
CA PHE A 8 27.49 -5.04 -20.83
C PHE A 8 28.42 -5.99 -20.08
N HIS A 9 29.56 -5.46 -19.63
CA HIS A 9 30.55 -6.23 -18.91
C HIS A 9 29.96 -6.81 -17.61
N PRO A 10 30.03 -8.14 -17.35
CA PRO A 10 29.39 -8.77 -16.20
C PRO A 10 29.78 -8.15 -14.86
N PHE A 11 31.06 -7.79 -14.69
CA PHE A 11 31.53 -7.11 -13.49
C PHE A 11 30.84 -5.76 -13.26
N ALA A 12 30.62 -4.96 -14.31
CA ALA A 12 29.93 -3.67 -14.18
C ALA A 12 28.48 -3.87 -13.72
N ILE A 13 27.80 -4.89 -14.26
CA ILE A 13 26.43 -5.24 -13.84
C ILE A 13 26.41 -5.58 -12.34
N VAL A 14 27.30 -6.47 -11.90
CA VAL A 14 27.38 -6.89 -10.49
C VAL A 14 27.76 -5.72 -9.59
N ALA A 15 28.73 -4.89 -9.99
CA ALA A 15 29.16 -3.72 -9.25
C ALA A 15 28.02 -2.69 -9.07
N THR A 16 27.27 -2.40 -10.14
CA THR A 16 26.12 -1.49 -10.05
C THR A 16 25.01 -2.06 -9.18
N LEU A 17 24.72 -3.36 -9.28
CA LEU A 17 23.74 -4.02 -8.40
C LEU A 17 24.17 -3.97 -6.93
N ALA A 18 25.44 -4.21 -6.64
CA ALA A 18 26.00 -4.14 -5.28
C ALA A 18 25.95 -2.71 -4.73
N ALA A 19 26.34 -1.71 -5.54
CA ALA A 19 26.28 -0.30 -5.16
C ALA A 19 24.83 0.15 -4.90
N ASN A 20 23.89 -0.25 -5.77
CA ASN A 20 22.47 0.03 -5.57
C ASN A 20 21.98 -0.63 -4.28
N LEU A 21 22.30 -1.91 -4.05
CA LEU A 21 21.89 -2.61 -2.83
C LEU A 21 22.43 -1.93 -1.57
N ALA A 22 23.70 -1.54 -1.56
CA ALA A 22 24.31 -0.82 -0.44
C ALA A 22 23.60 0.52 -0.18
N TYR A 23 23.29 1.27 -1.24
CA TYR A 23 22.55 2.52 -1.13
C TYR A 23 21.11 2.30 -0.62
N GLN A 24 20.42 1.26 -1.10
CA GLN A 24 19.10 0.89 -0.59
C GLN A 24 19.15 0.53 0.90
N PHE A 25 20.16 -0.21 1.37
CA PHE A 25 20.32 -0.47 2.79
C PHE A 25 20.55 0.81 3.60
N PHE A 26 21.38 1.73 3.10
CA PHE A 26 21.60 3.03 3.73
C PHE A 26 20.30 3.81 3.93
N LEU A 27 19.40 3.84 2.94
CA LEU A 27 18.10 4.50 3.04
C LEU A 27 17.19 3.92 4.14
N HIS A 28 17.37 2.67 4.55
CA HIS A 28 16.56 2.02 5.60
C HIS A 28 17.16 2.18 7.01
N THR A 29 18.14 3.06 7.19
CA THR A 29 18.68 3.39 8.51
C THR A 29 17.87 4.51 9.19
N GLU A 30 18.06 4.71 10.48
CA GLU A 30 17.48 5.86 11.20
C GLU A 30 18.38 7.12 11.15
N LEU A 31 19.44 7.10 10.32
CA LEU A 31 20.39 8.21 10.20
C LEU A 31 19.72 9.42 9.54
N SER A 32 19.44 10.46 10.33
CA SER A 32 18.83 11.70 9.86
C SER A 32 19.57 12.96 10.37
N PRO A 33 20.88 13.10 10.12
CA PRO A 33 21.64 14.28 10.55
C PRO A 33 21.32 15.57 9.76
N GLY A 34 20.46 15.49 8.73
CA GLY A 34 20.22 16.57 7.77
C GLY A 34 21.37 16.66 6.75
N PHE A 35 21.14 16.19 5.52
CA PHE A 35 22.17 16.13 4.48
C PHE A 35 22.25 17.39 3.60
N GLY A 36 21.48 18.43 3.94
CA GLY A 36 21.54 19.74 3.28
C GLY A 36 21.23 19.66 1.77
N SER A 37 22.11 20.22 0.94
CA SER A 37 21.90 20.29 -0.52
C SER A 37 21.78 18.91 -1.19
N PHE A 38 22.33 17.85 -0.57
CA PHE A 38 22.19 16.48 -1.07
C PHE A 38 20.72 16.02 -1.12
N GLU A 39 19.89 16.48 -0.18
CA GLU A 39 18.47 16.14 -0.05
C GLU A 39 17.60 16.73 -1.17
N TRP A 40 18.14 17.63 -1.97
CA TRP A 40 17.43 18.17 -3.13
C TRP A 40 17.45 17.22 -4.32
N ILE A 41 18.50 16.40 -4.44
CA ILE A 41 18.75 15.56 -5.60
C ILE A 41 18.54 14.08 -5.25
N PHE A 42 19.03 13.65 -4.10
CA PHE A 42 19.06 12.25 -3.70
C PHE A 42 18.03 11.92 -2.62
N ASN A 43 17.57 10.68 -2.64
CA ASN A 43 16.81 10.10 -1.55
C ASN A 43 17.73 9.98 -0.31
N THR A 44 17.17 10.16 0.87
CA THR A 44 17.88 10.06 2.15
C THR A 44 17.07 9.19 3.10
N PRO A 45 17.66 8.68 4.19
CA PRO A 45 16.90 7.88 5.13
C PRO A 45 15.68 8.63 5.69
N SER A 46 15.76 9.96 5.86
CA SER A 46 14.63 10.81 6.24
C SER A 46 13.49 10.78 5.20
N HIS A 47 13.80 11.01 3.92
CA HIS A 47 12.80 10.94 2.85
C HIS A 47 12.18 9.54 2.71
N HIS A 48 13.00 8.50 2.85
CA HIS A 48 12.57 7.11 2.71
C HIS A 48 11.67 6.63 3.86
N ARG A 49 11.81 7.20 5.06
CA ARG A 49 10.87 6.93 6.16
C ARG A 49 9.45 7.42 5.84
N VAL A 50 9.32 8.56 5.17
CA VAL A 50 8.02 9.08 4.70
C VAL A 50 7.41 8.12 3.68
N HIS A 51 8.21 7.55 2.77
CA HIS A 51 7.74 6.56 1.81
C HIS A 51 7.10 5.33 2.50
N HIS A 52 7.67 4.89 3.62
CA HIS A 52 7.14 3.77 4.42
C HIS A 52 6.03 4.16 5.41
N ALA A 53 5.70 5.44 5.51
CA ALA A 53 4.70 5.92 6.44
C ALA A 53 3.29 5.53 5.99
N SER A 54 2.47 5.17 6.96
CA SER A 54 1.06 4.79 6.79
C SER A 54 0.09 5.86 7.28
N ASP A 55 0.63 6.94 7.85
CA ASP A 55 -0.11 8.13 8.25
C ASP A 55 -0.77 8.77 7.02
N ALA A 56 -2.02 9.22 7.18
CA ALA A 56 -2.85 9.64 6.05
C ALA A 56 -2.26 10.81 5.23
N GLU A 57 -1.42 11.65 5.85
CA GLU A 57 -0.77 12.79 5.21
C GLU A 57 0.43 12.41 4.32
N TYR A 58 1.04 11.24 4.55
CA TYR A 58 2.25 10.77 3.85
C TYR A 58 1.98 9.62 2.88
N LEU A 59 0.73 9.22 2.70
CA LEU A 59 0.37 8.21 1.70
C LEU A 59 0.73 8.71 0.30
N ASP A 60 1.27 7.79 -0.50
CA ASP A 60 1.62 8.03 -1.91
C ASP A 60 2.64 9.18 -2.08
N ARG A 61 3.67 9.21 -1.23
CA ARG A 61 4.77 10.18 -1.24
C ARG A 61 6.15 9.52 -1.42
N ASN A 62 7.11 10.30 -1.90
CA ASN A 62 8.54 9.98 -1.96
C ASN A 62 8.86 8.63 -2.63
N PHE A 63 8.47 8.46 -3.89
CA PHE A 63 8.63 7.22 -4.65
C PHE A 63 10.06 6.94 -5.13
N GLY A 64 10.91 7.96 -5.26
CA GLY A 64 12.22 7.85 -5.88
C GLY A 64 13.21 7.03 -5.05
N GLY A 65 13.65 5.87 -5.55
CA GLY A 65 14.59 4.99 -4.82
C GLY A 65 16.04 5.49 -4.72
N ILE A 66 16.49 6.35 -5.63
CA ILE A 66 17.80 7.03 -5.56
C ILE A 66 17.65 8.54 -5.70
N LEU A 67 16.84 8.97 -6.67
CA LEU A 67 16.70 10.38 -7.01
C LEU A 67 15.34 10.88 -6.52
N ILE A 68 15.36 11.78 -5.55
CA ILE A 68 14.15 12.43 -5.02
C ILE A 68 13.67 13.58 -5.91
N VAL A 69 14.52 14.01 -6.85
CA VAL A 69 14.20 15.10 -7.79
C VAL A 69 12.89 14.84 -8.55
N PHE A 70 12.60 13.59 -8.90
CA PHE A 70 11.37 13.24 -9.59
C PHE A 70 10.13 13.47 -8.72
N ASP A 71 10.20 13.16 -7.43
CA ASP A 71 9.11 13.47 -6.51
C ASP A 71 8.85 14.97 -6.40
N ARG A 72 9.91 15.78 -6.45
CA ARG A 72 9.79 17.24 -6.46
C ARG A 72 9.18 17.73 -7.78
N LEU A 73 9.63 17.20 -8.91
CA LEU A 73 9.13 17.53 -10.25
C LEU A 73 7.65 17.18 -10.44
N PHE A 74 7.21 16.05 -9.89
CA PHE A 74 5.84 15.54 -10.05
C PHE A 74 4.93 15.82 -8.85
N GLY A 75 5.40 16.56 -7.84
CA GLY A 75 4.60 17.00 -6.69
C GLY A 75 4.26 15.90 -5.68
N THR A 76 5.00 14.80 -5.66
CA THR A 76 4.85 13.68 -4.72
C THR A 76 5.85 13.74 -3.56
N PHE A 77 6.72 14.76 -3.53
CA PHE A 77 7.64 14.99 -2.42
C PHE A 77 6.90 15.40 -1.14
N ALA A 78 7.30 14.84 0.00
CA ALA A 78 6.92 15.30 1.33
C ALA A 78 8.10 15.15 2.31
N GLU A 79 8.24 16.10 3.22
CA GLU A 79 9.29 16.08 4.25
C GLU A 79 8.86 15.23 5.44
N ALA A 80 9.84 14.61 6.11
CA ALA A 80 9.57 13.91 7.36
C ALA A 80 9.23 14.94 8.45
N PRO A 81 8.24 14.65 9.32
CA PRO A 81 7.86 15.59 10.35
C PRO A 81 8.94 15.72 11.43
N ASP A 82 9.23 16.96 11.82
CA ASP A 82 10.16 17.24 12.91
C ASP A 82 9.60 16.72 14.24
N GLY A 83 10.34 15.81 14.88
CA GLY A 83 10.05 15.33 16.23
C GLY A 83 8.78 14.48 16.39
N LYS A 84 8.04 14.16 15.33
CA LYS A 84 6.90 13.25 15.39
C LYS A 84 7.28 11.85 14.90
N PRO A 85 6.90 10.78 15.62
CA PRO A 85 7.09 9.43 15.12
C PRO A 85 6.16 9.19 13.93
N LEU A 86 6.67 8.47 12.93
CA LEU A 86 5.88 7.98 11.80
C LEU A 86 5.34 6.58 12.13
N THR A 87 4.12 6.29 11.67
CA THR A 87 3.51 4.97 11.81
C THR A 87 3.83 4.13 10.58
N TYR A 88 4.55 3.02 10.73
CA TYR A 88 4.92 2.16 9.61
C TYR A 88 3.94 0.99 9.43
N GLY A 89 3.87 0.48 8.20
CA GLY A 89 3.13 -0.73 7.85
C GLY A 89 1.97 -0.47 6.90
N LEU A 90 1.11 -1.49 6.73
CA LEU A 90 -0.06 -1.38 5.86
C LEU A 90 -1.20 -0.70 6.59
N ARG A 91 -1.73 0.40 6.03
CA ARG A 91 -2.86 1.13 6.61
C ARG A 91 -4.08 0.21 6.74
N GLY A 92 -4.57 0.04 7.96
CA GLY A 92 -5.72 -0.82 8.27
C GLY A 92 -5.42 -2.33 8.26
N GLY A 93 -4.15 -2.71 8.10
CA GLY A 93 -3.69 -4.09 8.29
C GLY A 93 -3.45 -4.41 9.77
N SER A 94 -3.51 -5.69 10.13
CA SER A 94 -3.04 -6.17 11.43
C SER A 94 -1.58 -6.63 11.32
N ALA A 95 -0.79 -6.33 12.36
CA ALA A 95 0.58 -6.82 12.44
C ALA A 95 0.59 -8.36 12.43
N SER A 96 1.50 -8.94 11.65
CA SER A 96 1.72 -10.39 11.61
C SER A 96 3.22 -10.68 11.63
N HIS A 97 3.62 -11.71 12.38
CA HIS A 97 5.01 -12.19 12.39
C HIS A 97 5.20 -13.44 11.50
N HIS A 98 4.14 -13.88 10.82
CA HIS A 98 4.20 -15.07 9.96
C HIS A 98 4.65 -14.65 8.55
N PRO A 99 5.84 -15.06 8.07
CA PRO A 99 6.45 -14.52 6.84
C PRO A 99 5.57 -14.75 5.61
N LEU A 100 4.94 -15.93 5.50
CA LEU A 100 4.01 -16.20 4.39
C LEU A 100 2.75 -15.32 4.46
N ARG A 101 2.28 -14.92 5.65
CA ARG A 101 1.12 -14.02 5.73
C ARG A 101 1.52 -12.62 5.30
N ILE A 102 2.67 -12.12 5.74
CA ILE A 102 3.18 -10.81 5.32
C ILE A 102 3.36 -10.76 3.81
N ALA A 103 3.95 -11.81 3.22
CA ALA A 103 4.23 -11.84 1.78
C ALA A 103 2.97 -12.03 0.91
N PHE A 104 1.98 -12.82 1.36
CA PHE A 104 0.87 -13.27 0.51
C PHE A 104 -0.52 -12.77 0.93
N SER A 105 -0.70 -12.07 2.05
CA SER A 105 -2.02 -11.60 2.50
C SER A 105 -2.69 -10.68 1.49
N GLU A 106 -1.97 -9.70 0.95
CA GLU A 106 -2.52 -8.75 -0.02
C GLU A 106 -2.81 -9.39 -1.37
N TRP A 107 -1.97 -10.33 -1.81
CA TRP A 107 -2.26 -11.14 -3.00
C TRP A 107 -3.56 -11.94 -2.84
N SER A 108 -3.75 -12.55 -1.67
CA SER A 108 -4.98 -13.29 -1.36
C SER A 108 -6.21 -12.38 -1.26
N ALA A 109 -6.06 -11.15 -0.77
CA ALA A 109 -7.12 -10.15 -0.73
C ALA A 109 -7.50 -9.70 -2.15
N MET A 110 -6.51 -9.36 -2.98
CA MET A 110 -6.73 -8.97 -4.37
C MET A 110 -7.41 -10.08 -5.19
N ILE A 111 -6.98 -11.34 -5.04
CA ILE A 111 -7.63 -12.48 -5.72
C ILE A 111 -9.08 -12.63 -5.26
N ARG A 112 -9.37 -12.47 -3.97
CA ARG A 112 -10.75 -12.51 -3.44
C ARG A 112 -11.60 -11.38 -4.03
N ASP A 113 -11.07 -10.17 -4.08
CA ASP A 113 -11.78 -9.00 -4.61
C ASP A 113 -12.08 -9.16 -6.13
N VAL A 114 -11.14 -9.70 -6.90
CA VAL A 114 -11.34 -10.01 -8.33
C VAL A 114 -12.37 -11.12 -8.53
N ARG A 115 -12.38 -12.14 -7.66
CA ARG A 115 -13.38 -13.24 -7.71
C ARG A 115 -14.78 -12.76 -7.32
N ALA A 116 -14.87 -11.81 -6.39
CA ALA A 116 -16.14 -11.23 -5.95
C ALA A 116 -16.75 -10.23 -6.97
N ALA A 117 -15.94 -9.66 -7.86
CA ALA A 117 -16.41 -8.77 -8.91
C ALA A 117 -17.25 -9.51 -9.97
N SER A 118 -18.47 -9.02 -10.22
CA SER A 118 -19.45 -9.68 -11.10
C SER A 118 -19.30 -9.33 -12.57
N THR A 119 -18.64 -8.21 -12.90
CA THR A 119 -18.47 -7.75 -14.28
C THR A 119 -16.99 -7.61 -14.65
N LEU A 120 -16.68 -7.73 -15.95
CA LEU A 120 -15.32 -7.51 -16.47
C LEU A 120 -14.81 -6.10 -16.13
N LYS A 121 -15.69 -5.09 -16.22
CA LYS A 121 -15.36 -3.72 -15.82
C LYS A 121 -14.94 -3.63 -14.35
N GLN A 122 -15.68 -4.27 -13.44
CA GLN A 122 -15.31 -4.30 -12.02
C GLN A 122 -13.99 -5.05 -11.78
N LYS A 123 -13.75 -6.16 -12.48
CA LYS A 123 -12.49 -6.92 -12.38
C LYS A 123 -11.28 -6.08 -12.81
N ILE A 124 -11.35 -5.45 -13.99
CA ILE A 124 -10.31 -4.52 -14.47
C ILE A 124 -10.12 -3.41 -13.45
N ALA A 125 -11.21 -2.86 -12.95
CA ALA A 125 -11.15 -1.76 -12.01
C ALA A 125 -10.58 -2.18 -10.65
N VAL A 126 -10.71 -3.44 -10.20
CA VAL A 126 -10.06 -3.95 -8.98
C VAL A 126 -8.56 -4.10 -9.21
N LEU A 127 -8.14 -4.58 -10.39
CA LEU A 127 -6.72 -4.82 -10.71
C LEU A 127 -5.92 -3.54 -10.95
N PHE A 128 -6.54 -2.54 -11.58
CA PHE A 128 -5.85 -1.33 -12.05
C PHE A 128 -6.40 -0.03 -11.43
N GLY A 129 -7.36 -0.15 -10.51
CA GLY A 129 -7.92 1.00 -9.80
C GLY A 129 -7.07 1.42 -8.59
N PRO A 130 -7.35 2.60 -8.03
CA PRO A 130 -6.68 3.05 -6.81
C PRO A 130 -7.00 2.12 -5.63
N VAL A 131 -5.99 1.88 -4.79
CA VAL A 131 -6.06 1.03 -3.59
C VAL A 131 -7.07 1.56 -2.57
N THR A 132 -7.41 2.85 -2.66
CA THR A 132 -8.40 3.53 -1.80
C THR A 132 -9.85 3.16 -2.09
N ARG A 133 -10.12 2.35 -3.12
CA ARG A 133 -11.50 2.00 -3.46
C ARG A 133 -12.15 1.20 -2.33
N LYS A 134 -13.28 1.69 -1.81
CA LYS A 134 -14.16 0.93 -0.92
C LYS A 134 -14.42 -0.44 -1.56
N LYS A 135 -14.05 -1.51 -0.85
CA LYS A 135 -14.27 -2.90 -1.28
C LYS A 135 -15.69 -3.02 -1.82
N ALA A 136 -15.82 -3.49 -3.06
CA ALA A 136 -17.12 -3.62 -3.69
C ALA A 136 -17.99 -4.46 -2.74
N SER A 137 -19.11 -3.89 -2.28
CA SER A 137 -20.10 -4.63 -1.53
C SER A 137 -20.44 -5.87 -2.35
N ALA A 138 -20.16 -7.06 -1.80
CA ALA A 138 -20.55 -8.31 -2.44
C ALA A 138 -22.03 -8.17 -2.82
N ALA A 139 -22.32 -8.25 -4.12
CA ALA A 139 -23.69 -8.15 -4.60
C ALA A 139 -24.51 -9.19 -3.81
N LYS A 140 -25.52 -8.72 -3.06
CA LYS A 140 -26.44 -9.61 -2.35
C LYS A 140 -26.90 -10.68 -3.35
N PRO A 141 -26.75 -11.97 -3.05
CA PRO A 141 -27.31 -13.01 -3.91
C PRO A 141 -28.79 -12.70 -4.10
N LYS A 142 -29.26 -12.72 -5.35
CA LYS A 142 -30.68 -12.53 -5.65
C LYS A 142 -31.43 -13.60 -4.86
N SER A 143 -32.21 -13.17 -3.87
CA SER A 143 -33.15 -14.05 -3.19
C SER A 143 -33.98 -14.76 -4.25
N PRO A 144 -34.14 -16.09 -4.20
CA PRO A 144 -35.07 -16.77 -5.07
C PRO A 144 -36.43 -16.11 -4.90
N THR A 145 -37.06 -15.74 -6.01
CA THR A 145 -38.43 -15.24 -6.03
C THR A 145 -39.37 -16.40 -5.68
N THR A 146 -39.43 -16.78 -4.41
CA THR A 146 -40.49 -17.64 -3.89
C THR A 146 -41.56 -16.74 -3.32
N GLY A 147 -42.60 -16.51 -4.12
CA GLY A 147 -43.87 -16.00 -3.62
C GLY A 147 -44.35 -16.93 -2.53
N ARG A 148 -44.46 -16.43 -1.30
CA ARG A 148 -45.29 -17.05 -0.27
C ARG A 148 -45.87 -15.96 0.61
N ALA A 149 -47.17 -16.13 0.85
CA ALA A 149 -48.10 -15.18 1.42
C ALA A 149 -47.63 -14.54 2.73
N LYS A 150 -48.05 -13.28 2.92
CA LYS A 150 -48.04 -12.58 4.20
C LYS A 150 -48.76 -13.44 5.24
N ALA A 151 -48.07 -13.77 6.32
CA ALA A 151 -48.69 -14.15 7.58
C ALA A 151 -48.26 -13.09 8.59
N ASP A 152 -49.25 -12.42 9.17
CA ASP A 152 -49.07 -11.36 10.15
C ASP A 152 -48.44 -11.96 11.43
N ALA A 153 -47.29 -11.42 11.83
CA ALA A 153 -46.68 -11.68 13.13
C ALA A 153 -46.89 -10.45 14.03
N PRO A 154 -47.28 -10.63 15.30
CA PRO A 154 -47.65 -9.52 16.17
C PRO A 154 -46.44 -8.67 16.57
N GLN A 155 -46.67 -7.36 16.67
CA GLN A 155 -45.72 -6.35 17.12
C GLN A 155 -45.20 -6.68 18.53
N GLN A 156 -43.90 -6.92 18.63
CA GLN A 156 -43.19 -6.98 19.90
C GLN A 156 -42.65 -5.58 20.22
N THR A 157 -43.13 -5.04 21.33
CA THR A 157 -42.89 -3.70 21.85
C THR A 157 -41.47 -3.50 22.36
N ASP A 158 -40.97 -2.28 22.15
CA ASP A 158 -39.72 -1.71 22.68
C ASP A 158 -39.50 -1.96 24.17
N GLN A 159 -38.43 -2.67 24.53
CA GLN A 159 -37.75 -2.55 25.82
C GLN A 159 -36.25 -2.83 25.63
N TRP A 160 -35.43 -2.15 26.45
CA TRP A 160 -33.95 -2.17 26.53
C TRP A 160 -33.17 -1.10 25.75
N LYS A 161 -33.40 0.16 26.15
CA LYS A 161 -32.31 1.12 26.36
C LYS A 161 -31.87 0.99 27.81
N GLU A 162 -30.69 0.43 28.04
CA GLU A 162 -29.75 0.75 29.12
C GLU A 162 -28.70 -0.37 29.19
N ILE A 163 -27.44 0.00 28.91
CA ILE A 163 -26.17 -0.45 29.52
C ILE A 163 -25.04 -0.27 28.48
N LEU A 164 -24.15 0.67 28.84
CA LEU A 164 -22.89 1.15 28.22
C LEU A 164 -23.02 2.16 27.07
#